data_AF-A0A7Y1CES3-F1
#
_entry.id   AF-A0A7Y1CES3-F1
#
_cell.length_a   1.000
_cell.length_b   1.000
_cell.length_c   1.000
_cell.angle_alpha   90.00
_cell.angle_beta   90.00
_cell.angle_gamma   90.00
#
_symmetry.space_group_name_H-M   'P 1'
#
loop_
_entity.id
_entity.type
_entity.pdbx_description
1 polymer ?
#
loop_
_entity_poly.entity_id
_entity_poly.type
_entity_poly.pdbx_seq_one_letter_code
_entity_poly.pdbx_strand_id
1 'polypeptide(L)' 'MINQIRSSASWSDTLKARKEHLTALLKVVDIKTGKATTVQALTINLLKKEINYVESKLKGRSKM' A
#
# COMPACT_ATOMS: atom_id res chain seq x y z
N MET A 1 -26.79 -24.94 -10.77
CA MET A 1 -25.59 -24.25 -11.30
C MET A 1 -24.77 -23.77 -10.13
N ILE A 2 -23.49 -24.15 -10.07
CA ILE A 2 -22.61 -23.81 -8.96
C ILE A 2 -22.25 -22.32 -9.10
N ASN A 3 -22.73 -21.47 -8.20
CA ASN A 3 -22.25 -20.10 -8.08
C ASN A 3 -20.76 -20.18 -7.78
N GLN A 4 -19.91 -19.96 -8.80
CA GLN A 4 -18.50 -19.73 -8.59
C GLN A 4 -18.39 -18.46 -7.76
N ILE A 5 -18.23 -18.62 -6.45
CA ILE A 5 -17.80 -17.52 -5.59
C ILE A 5 -16.46 -17.09 -6.18
N ARG A 6 -16.46 -15.96 -6.87
CA ARG A 6 -15.27 -15.35 -7.46
C ARG A 6 -14.46 -14.73 -6.32
N SER A 7 -13.99 -15.59 -5.40
CA SER A 7 -13.21 -15.29 -4.21
C SER A 7 -11.74 -14.97 -4.55
N SER A 8 -11.53 -14.18 -5.59
CA SER A 8 -10.29 -13.45 -5.73
C SER A 8 -10.70 -12.01 -6.00
N ALA A 9 -10.55 -11.17 -4.98
CA ALA A 9 -10.36 -9.76 -5.22
C ALA A 9 -9.34 -9.66 -6.35
N SER A 10 -9.69 -8.94 -7.43
CA SER A 10 -8.81 -8.91 -8.59
C SER A 10 -7.41 -8.50 -8.13
N TRP A 11 -6.36 -9.00 -8.77
CA TRP A 11 -4.99 -8.65 -8.37
C TRP A 11 -4.81 -7.11 -8.25
N SER A 12 -5.47 -6.36 -9.14
CA SER A 12 -5.63 -4.91 -9.06
C SER A 12 -6.33 -4.41 -7.79
N ASP A 13 -7.47 -5.01 -7.40
CA ASP A 13 -8.19 -4.66 -6.17
C ASP A 13 -7.33 -4.95 -4.93
N THR A 14 -6.61 -6.07 -4.93
CA THR A 14 -5.69 -6.43 -3.84
C THR A 14 -4.55 -5.43 -3.70
N LEU A 15 -3.95 -4.99 -4.81
CA LEU A 15 -2.92 -3.96 -4.78
C LEU A 15 -3.46 -2.59 -4.39
N LYS A 16 -4.68 -2.25 -4.81
CA LYS A 16 -5.35 -1.00 -4.43
C LYS A 16 -5.62 -0.96 -2.92
N ALA A 17 -6.17 -2.03 -2.36
CA ALA A 17 -6.39 -2.17 -0.92
C ALA A 17 -5.07 -2.10 -0.14
N ARG A 18 -3.99 -2.72 -0.64
CA ARG A 18 -2.65 -2.62 -0.03
C ARG A 18 -2.12 -1.20 -0.04
N LYS A 19 -2.28 -0.45 -1.14
CA LYS A 19 -1.89 0.96 -1.23
C LYS A 19 -2.69 1.83 -0.25
N GLU A 20 -3.99 1.63 -0.16
CA GLU A 20 -4.87 2.36 0.76
C GLU A 20 -4.48 2.11 2.22
N HIS A 21 -4.21 0.85 2.57
CA HIS A 21 -3.73 0.48 3.90
C HIS A 21 -2.38 1.11 4.25
N LEU A 22 -1.41 1.09 3.32
CA LEU A 22 -0.10 1.73 3.52
C LEU A 22 -0.22 3.26 3.66
N THR A 23 -1.16 3.87 2.94
CA THR A 23 -1.43 5.31 3.04
C THR A 23 -2.07 5.67 4.39
N ALA A 24 -2.95 4.82 4.92
CA ALA A 24 -3.52 4.98 6.25
C ALA A 24 -2.43 4.84 7.33
N LEU A 25 -1.56 3.84 7.22
CA LEU A 25 -0.40 3.68 8.13
C LEU A 25 0.52 4.90 8.10
N LEU A 26 0.79 5.45 6.91
CA LEU A 26 1.59 6.66 6.78
C LEU A 26 0.96 7.83 7.55
N LYS A 27 -0.35 8.03 7.43
CA LYS A 27 -1.07 9.08 8.17
C LYS A 27 -0.98 8.89 9.67
N VAL A 28 -0.99 7.65 10.17
CA VAL A 28 -0.83 7.33 11.60
C VAL A 28 0.59 7.61 12.09
N VAL A 29 1.61 7.25 11.29
CA VAL A 29 3.01 7.45 11.65
C VAL A 29 3.45 8.91 11.53
N ASP A 30 2.85 9.66 10.59
CA ASP A 30 3.08 11.10 10.40
C ASP A 30 2.26 11.98 11.38
N ILE A 31 1.50 11.38 12.31
CA ILE A 31 0.91 12.13 13.43
C ILE A 31 2.06 12.62 14.31
N LYS A 32 2.52 13.83 14.04
CA LYS A 32 3.59 14.51 14.76
C LYS A 32 3.12 14.95 16.14
N THR A 33 3.09 14.03 17.08
CA THR A 33 3.18 14.36 18.50
C THR A 33 4.65 14.70 18.82
N GLY A 34 5.10 15.91 18.47
CA GLY A 34 6.45 16.41 18.81
C GLY A 34 7.55 16.15 17.78
N LYS A 35 8.80 15.98 18.23
CA LYS A 35 9.96 15.70 17.35
C LYS A 35 9.80 14.32 16.70
N ALA A 36 9.78 14.29 15.37
CA ALA A 36 9.81 13.05 14.62
C ALA A 36 11.06 12.25 15.01
N THR A 37 10.85 11.08 15.59
CA THR A 37 11.92 10.17 15.97
C THR A 37 12.61 9.60 14.73
N THR A 38 13.89 9.25 14.83
CA THR A 38 14.64 8.61 13.73
C THR A 38 13.92 7.35 13.23
N VAL A 39 13.27 6.60 14.13
CA VAL A 39 12.47 5.42 13.80
C VAL A 39 11.25 5.81 12.96
N GLN A 40 10.49 6.86 13.34
CA GLN A 40 9.37 7.35 12.52
C GLN A 40 9.81 7.78 11.12
N ALA A 41 10.96 8.47 11.00
CA ALA A 41 11.49 8.87 9.70
C ALA A 41 11.86 7.65 8.83
N LEU A 42 12.51 6.64 9.41
CA LEU A 42 12.83 5.38 8.72
C LEU A 42 11.56 4.62 8.31
N THR A 43 10.55 4.55 9.19
CA THR A 43 9.26 3.92 8.91
C THR A 43 8.52 4.63 7.78
N ILE A 44 8.49 5.97 7.77
CA ILE A 44 7.90 6.77 6.68
C ILE A 44 8.60 6.49 5.35
N ASN A 45 9.93 6.42 5.33
CA ASN A 45 10.69 6.14 4.12
C ASN A 45 10.43 4.72 3.58
N LEU A 46 10.34 3.72 4.46
CA LEU A 46 10.00 2.35 4.08
C LEU A 46 8.57 2.25 3.53
N LEU A 47 7.60 2.90 4.17
CA LEU A 47 6.21 2.94 3.70
C LEU A 47 6.09 3.59 2.33
N LYS A 48 6.78 4.71 2.09
CA LYS A 48 6.83 5.36 0.77
C LYS A 48 7.46 4.47 -0.30
N LYS A 49 8.53 3.76 0.05
CA LYS A 49 9.20 2.81 -0.86
C LYS A 49 8.28 1.64 -1.24
N GLU A 50 7.55 1.11 -0.27
CA GLU A 50 6.58 0.04 -0.48
C GLU A 50 5.39 0.50 -1.33
N ILE A 51 4.86 1.71 -1.11
CA ILE A 51 3.81 2.30 -1.96
C ILE A 51 4.31 2.42 -3.40
N ASN A 52 5.50 2.97 -3.62
CA ASN A 52 6.09 3.08 -4.97
C ASN A 52 6.31 1.71 -5.63
N TYR A 53 6.67 0.69 -4.85
CA TYR A 53 6.82 -0.67 -5.36
C TYR A 53 5.47 -1.25 -5.80
N VAL A 54 4.42 -1.11 -4.98
CA VAL A 54 3.04 -1.52 -5.31
C VAL A 54 2.55 -0.78 -6.56
N GLU A 55 2.76 0.53 -6.66
CA GLU A 55 2.42 1.31 -7.85
C GLU A 55 3.18 0.85 -9.11
N SER A 56 4.47 0.57 -8.97
CA SER A 56 5.29 0.03 -10.07
C SER A 56 4.77 -1.34 -10.54
N LYS A 57 4.32 -2.20 -9.62
CA LYS A 57 3.69 -3.49 -9.95
C LYS A 57 2.33 -3.34 -10.64
N LEU A 58 1.55 -2.31 -10.30
CA LEU A 58 0.33 -1.95 -11.03
C LEU A 58 0.67 -1.47 -12.45
N LYS A 59 1.65 -0.56 -12.59
CA LYS A 59 2.02 0.06 -13.87
C LYS A 59 2.72 -0.92 -14.81
N GLY A 60 3.57 -1.80 -14.27
CA GLY A 60 4.31 -2.81 -15.03
C GLY A 60 3.44 -3.89 -15.65
N ARG A 61 2.26 -4.19 -15.09
CA ARG A 61 1.29 -5.13 -15.68
C ARG A 61 0.34 -4.50 -16.70
N SER A 62 0.28 -3.18 -16.81
CA SER A 62 -0.45 -2.50 -17.90
C SER A 62 0.35 -2.44 -19.21
N LYS A 63 1.59 -2.95 -19.22
CA LYS A 63 2.53 -2.91 -20.34
C LYS A 63 2.82 -4.28 -20.96
N MET A 64 2.04 -5.31 -20.62
CA MET A 64 2.19 -6.66 -21.16
C MET A 64 0.88 -7.11 -21.80
#